data_AF-A0A5S4THH3-F1
#
_entry.id   AF-A0A5S4THH3-F1
#
_cell.length_a   1.000
_cell.length_b   1.000
_cell.length_c   1.000
_cell.angle_alpha   90.00
_cell.angle_beta   90.00
_cell.angle_gamma   90.00
#
_symmetry.space_group_name_H-M   'P 1'
#
loop_
_entity.id
_entity.type
_entity.pdbx_description
1 polymer ?
#
loop_
_entity_poly.entity_id
_entity_poly.type
_entity_poly.pdbx_seq_one_letter_code
_entity_poly.pdbx_strand_id
1 'polypeptide(L)'
;AFKHLLDEDQIFLLWINKPSIIVGRHQNTIEEINRDYVRENGIEVVRRISGGGAVYHDLNNLNYTIISKEDENKAFDFKSFSTPVINTLAQLGVKAEFTGRNDLEIDGKKFCGNAQAYINGRIMHHGCLLFDVDLSVLANALKVSKDKFESKGV
;
A
#
# COMPACT_ATOMS: atom_id res chain seq x y z
N ALA A 1 8.57 14.35 -3.94
CA ALA A 1 9.11 13.58 -5.07
C ALA A 1 8.23 13.68 -6.32
N PHE A 2 7.05 13.05 -6.35
CA PHE A 2 6.27 12.84 -7.59
C PHE A 2 5.98 14.08 -8.44
N LYS A 3 5.62 15.22 -7.82
CA LYS A 3 5.32 16.48 -8.54
C LYS A 3 6.51 17.40 -8.78
N HIS A 4 7.68 17.11 -8.20
CA HIS A 4 8.78 18.08 -8.09
C HIS A 4 10.12 17.57 -8.64
N LEU A 5 10.38 16.26 -8.57
CA LEU A 5 11.60 15.64 -9.12
C LEU A 5 11.31 15.15 -10.54
N LEU A 6 11.14 16.08 -11.49
CA LEU A 6 10.69 15.78 -12.86
C LEU A 6 11.83 15.32 -13.79
N ASP A 7 13.06 15.69 -13.47
CA ASP A 7 14.25 15.38 -14.27
C ASP A 7 14.72 13.93 -14.08
N GLU A 8 14.30 13.28 -13.00
CA GLU A 8 14.60 11.88 -12.72
C GLU A 8 13.68 10.93 -13.50
N ASP A 9 14.27 10.04 -14.30
CA ASP A 9 13.52 9.05 -15.08
C ASP A 9 12.87 7.98 -14.21
N GLN A 10 13.58 7.54 -13.16
CA GLN A 10 13.10 6.58 -12.18
C GLN A 10 13.54 6.94 -10.76
N ILE A 11 12.61 6.84 -9.81
CA ILE A 11 12.88 7.05 -8.39
C ILE A 11 12.35 5.85 -7.62
N PHE A 12 13.20 5.26 -6.78
CA PHE A 12 12.80 4.26 -5.79
C PHE A 12 12.94 4.83 -4.39
N LEU A 13 11.91 4.66 -3.56
CA LEU A 13 11.88 5.15 -2.17
C LEU A 13 11.46 4.02 -1.24
N LEU A 14 12.12 3.94 -0.09
CA LEU A 14 11.72 3.13 1.05
C LEU A 14 11.40 4.04 2.23
N TRP A 15 10.32 3.74 2.94
CA TRP A 15 9.83 4.59 4.03
C TRP A 15 8.92 3.83 5.00
N ILE A 16 8.83 4.35 6.22
CA ILE A 16 8.03 3.80 7.33
C ILE A 16 7.24 4.98 7.94
N ASN A 17 6.03 4.71 8.42
CA ASN A 17 5.22 5.68 9.14
C ASN A 17 5.05 5.28 10.60
N LYS A 18 4.88 6.27 11.48
CA LYS A 18 4.25 6.04 12.79
C LYS A 18 2.80 5.56 12.61
N PRO A 19 2.13 5.00 13.64
CA PRO A 19 0.75 4.53 13.58
C PRO A 19 -0.19 5.47 12.82
N SER A 20 -0.68 5.03 11.66
CA SER A 20 -1.45 5.85 10.73
C SER A 20 -2.45 5.02 9.93
N ILE A 21 -3.64 5.57 9.69
CA ILE A 21 -4.57 5.10 8.65
C ILE A 21 -4.35 5.92 7.39
N ILE A 22 -3.99 5.24 6.31
CA ILE A 22 -3.81 5.84 4.99
C ILE A 22 -5.07 5.61 4.16
N VAL A 23 -5.86 6.66 3.98
CA VAL A 23 -7.13 6.66 3.26
C VAL A 23 -6.92 6.95 1.78
N GLY A 24 -7.56 6.17 0.90
CA GLY A 24 -7.48 6.37 -0.54
C GLY A 24 -8.12 7.68 -0.98
N ARG A 25 -7.66 8.23 -2.12
CA ARG A 25 -8.07 9.55 -2.62
C ARG A 25 -9.58 9.79 -2.62
N HIS A 26 -10.36 8.77 -3.00
CA HIS A 26 -11.81 8.86 -3.21
C HIS A 26 -12.65 8.25 -2.08
N GLN A 27 -12.05 7.78 -1.00
CA GLN A 27 -12.80 7.17 0.11
C GLN A 27 -13.39 8.21 1.05
N ASN A 28 -14.54 7.89 1.64
CA ASN A 28 -15.15 8.66 2.72
C ASN A 28 -14.48 8.31 4.06
N THR A 29 -13.63 9.20 4.57
CA THR A 29 -12.89 8.94 5.82
C THR A 29 -13.80 8.64 7.00
N ILE A 30 -14.95 9.32 7.12
CA ILE A 30 -15.86 9.19 8.28
C ILE A 30 -16.48 7.79 8.35
N GLU A 31 -16.77 7.22 7.17
CA GLU A 31 -17.32 5.87 7.03
C GLU A 31 -16.26 4.78 7.19
N GLU A 32 -15.00 5.06 6.86
CA GLU A 32 -13.93 4.06 6.88
C GLU A 32 -13.30 3.85 8.26
N ILE A 33 -13.33 4.86 9.14
CA ILE A 33 -12.56 4.81 10.41
C ILE A 33 -13.43 4.84 11.66
N ASN A 34 -12.96 4.12 12.69
CA ASN A 34 -13.44 4.27 14.06
C ASN A 34 -12.77 5.49 14.71
N ARG A 35 -13.40 6.65 14.53
CA ARG A 35 -12.83 7.95 14.92
C ARG A 35 -12.42 8.03 16.39
N ASP A 36 -13.20 7.43 17.29
CA ASP A 36 -12.95 7.53 18.73
C ASP A 36 -11.74 6.68 19.10
N TYR A 37 -11.69 5.42 18.65
CA TYR A 37 -10.53 4.54 18.82
C TYR A 37 -9.26 5.15 18.21
N VAL A 38 -9.34 5.69 16.99
CA VAL A 38 -8.21 6.32 16.29
C VAL A 38 -7.64 7.49 17.09
N ARG A 39 -8.51 8.34 17.67
CA ARG A 39 -8.09 9.47 18.49
C ARG A 39 -7.47 9.02 19.81
N GLU A 40 -8.10 8.07 20.50
CA GLU A 40 -7.64 7.55 21.80
C GLU A 40 -6.27 6.86 21.70
N ASN A 41 -6.00 6.19 20.58
CA ASN A 41 -4.74 5.48 20.33
C ASN A 41 -3.69 6.32 19.59
N GLY A 42 -3.94 7.63 19.37
CA GLY A 42 -2.98 8.53 18.73
C GLY A 42 -2.63 8.14 17.28
N ILE A 43 -3.57 7.53 16.56
CA ILE A 43 -3.39 7.08 15.18
C ILE A 43 -3.67 8.26 14.24
N GLU A 44 -2.72 8.58 13.36
CA GLU A 44 -2.91 9.65 12.38
C GLU A 44 -3.83 9.20 11.24
N VAL A 45 -4.53 10.14 10.63
CA VAL A 45 -5.36 9.85 9.44
C VAL A 45 -4.88 10.71 8.28
N VAL A 46 -4.34 10.05 7.25
CA VAL A 46 -3.71 10.72 6.11
C VAL A 46 -4.39 10.29 4.82
N ARG A 47 -4.70 11.25 3.94
CA ARG A 47 -5.24 10.98 2.60
C ARG A 47 -4.11 10.94 1.58
N ARG A 48 -3.97 9.82 0.87
CA ARG A 48 -3.01 9.69 -0.23
C ARG A 48 -3.57 10.16 -1.55
N ILE A 49 -2.68 10.48 -2.49
CA ILE A 49 -3.05 10.98 -3.83
C ILE A 49 -3.51 9.88 -4.80
N SER A 50 -3.22 8.61 -4.51
CA SER A 50 -3.65 7.45 -5.29
C SER A 50 -5.01 6.94 -4.85
N GLY A 51 -5.68 6.17 -5.71
CA GLY A 51 -6.91 5.45 -5.36
C GLY A 51 -6.69 4.24 -4.43
N GLY A 52 -7.70 3.39 -4.33
CA GLY A 52 -7.70 2.16 -3.51
C GLY A 52 -8.36 2.35 -2.13
N GLY A 53 -8.29 1.29 -1.30
CA GLY A 53 -8.91 1.23 0.02
C GLY A 53 -8.08 1.86 1.14
N ALA A 54 -8.61 1.82 2.37
CA ALA A 54 -7.91 2.28 3.56
C ALA A 54 -6.99 1.16 4.07
N VAL A 55 -5.81 1.53 4.56
CA VAL A 55 -4.83 0.61 5.13
C VAL A 55 -4.27 1.20 6.41
N TYR A 56 -3.88 0.33 7.35
CA TYR A 56 -3.17 0.72 8.57
C TYR A 56 -1.67 0.50 8.39
N HIS A 57 -0.88 1.48 8.83
CA HIS A 57 0.57 1.42 8.88
C HIS A 57 1.00 1.60 10.33
N ASP A 58 2.04 0.89 10.73
CA ASP A 58 2.82 1.12 11.94
C ASP A 58 4.32 1.05 11.63
N LEU A 59 5.15 0.99 12.66
CA LEU A 59 6.61 0.93 12.50
C LEU A 59 7.09 -0.41 11.90
N ASN A 60 6.26 -1.44 11.90
CA ASN A 60 6.53 -2.75 11.33
C ASN A 60 5.92 -2.92 9.93
N ASN A 61 5.59 -1.80 9.29
CA ASN A 61 5.16 -1.74 7.90
C ASN A 61 6.22 -1.05 7.02
N LEU A 62 6.78 -1.78 6.06
CA LEU A 62 7.70 -1.21 5.07
C LEU A 62 6.92 -0.76 3.84
N ASN A 63 7.05 0.51 3.49
CA ASN A 63 6.47 1.06 2.27
C ASN A 63 7.54 1.24 1.21
N TYR A 64 7.16 0.94 -0.03
CA TYR A 64 7.99 1.21 -1.19
C TYR A 64 7.23 2.06 -2.20
N THR A 65 7.95 2.93 -2.90
CA THR A 65 7.41 3.74 -3.99
C THR A 65 8.34 3.68 -5.17
N ILE A 66 7.80 3.39 -6.35
CA ILE A 66 8.45 3.49 -7.65
C ILE A 66 7.75 4.61 -8.42
N ILE A 67 8.53 5.61 -8.84
CA ILE A 67 8.06 6.67 -9.73
C ILE A 67 8.80 6.51 -11.04
N SER A 68 8.06 6.48 -12.15
CA SER A 68 8.65 6.45 -13.48
C SER A 68 7.84 7.27 -14.48
N LYS A 69 8.49 7.71 -15.56
CA LYS A 69 7.78 8.24 -16.74
C LYS A 69 7.02 7.10 -17.44
N GLU A 70 5.95 7.45 -18.13
CA GLU A 70 5.27 6.55 -19.05
C GLU A 70 6.19 6.20 -20.23
N ASP A 71 6.33 4.92 -20.51
CA ASP A 71 7.18 4.35 -21.57
C ASP A 71 6.29 3.48 -22.44
N GLU A 72 6.07 3.85 -23.69
CA GLU A 72 5.16 3.16 -24.61
C GLU A 72 5.50 1.67 -24.78
N ASN A 73 6.72 1.25 -24.43
CA ASN A 73 7.18 -0.13 -24.56
C ASN A 73 7.04 -0.99 -23.29
N LYS A 74 6.58 -0.42 -22.16
CA LYS A 74 6.44 -1.15 -20.89
C LYS A 74 4.99 -1.21 -20.44
N ALA A 75 4.61 -2.33 -19.85
CA ALA A 75 3.29 -2.46 -19.25
C ALA A 75 3.20 -1.60 -17.97
N PHE A 76 2.32 -0.59 -18.00
CA PHE A 76 2.01 0.27 -16.84
C PHE A 76 0.95 -0.38 -15.94
N ASP A 77 1.19 -1.62 -15.53
CA ASP A 77 0.25 -2.39 -14.69
C ASP A 77 0.81 -2.73 -13.31
N PHE A 78 -0.09 -3.07 -12.39
CA PHE A 78 0.28 -3.40 -11.02
C PHE A 78 1.25 -4.60 -10.91
N LYS A 79 1.12 -5.58 -11.80
CA LYS A 79 1.90 -6.82 -11.75
C LYS A 79 3.36 -6.56 -12.12
N SER A 80 3.58 -5.81 -13.19
CA SER A 80 4.89 -5.42 -13.69
C SER A 80 5.65 -4.62 -12.65
N PHE A 81 4.99 -3.63 -12.02
CA PHE A 81 5.60 -2.84 -10.94
C PHE A 81 5.84 -3.62 -9.64
N SER A 82 5.10 -4.69 -9.39
CA SER A 82 5.30 -5.54 -8.19
C SER A 82 6.35 -6.63 -8.39
N THR A 83 6.72 -6.93 -9.64
CA THR A 83 7.69 -7.99 -9.98
C THR A 83 9.04 -7.84 -9.27
N PRO A 84 9.65 -6.64 -9.17
CA PRO A 84 10.90 -6.47 -8.44
C PRO A 84 10.80 -6.87 -6.96
N VAL A 85 9.66 -6.59 -6.31
CA VAL A 85 9.41 -6.96 -4.91
C VAL A 85 9.30 -8.47 -4.78
N ILE A 86 8.52 -9.12 -5.65
CA ILE A 86 8.36 -10.59 -5.67
C ILE A 86 9.70 -11.28 -5.88
N ASN A 87 10.50 -10.82 -6.85
CA ASN A 87 11.81 -11.40 -7.14
C ASN A 87 12.79 -11.22 -5.98
N THR A 88 12.74 -10.08 -5.30
CA THR A 88 13.57 -9.82 -4.11
C THR A 88 13.19 -10.77 -2.98
N LEU A 89 11.88 -10.95 -2.71
CA LEU A 89 11.40 -11.90 -1.71
C LEU A 89 11.83 -13.34 -2.04
N ALA A 90 11.77 -13.73 -3.31
CA ALA A 90 12.20 -15.06 -3.74
C ALA A 90 13.70 -15.30 -3.48
N GLN A 91 14.55 -14.28 -3.66
CA GLN A 91 15.98 -14.36 -3.31
C GLN A 91 16.21 -14.52 -1.81
N LEU A 92 15.28 -14.02 -0.99
CA LEU A 92 15.29 -14.18 0.46
C LEU A 92 14.62 -15.48 0.93
N GLY A 93 14.19 -16.35 0.00
CA GLY A 93 13.54 -17.62 0.30
C GLY A 93 12.03 -17.53 0.55
N VAL A 94 11.40 -16.38 0.26
CA VAL A 94 9.96 -16.16 0.43
C VAL A 94 9.27 -16.19 -0.93
N LYS A 95 8.39 -17.17 -1.13
CA LYS A 95 7.60 -17.28 -2.37
C LYS A 95 6.34 -16.41 -2.24
N ALA A 96 6.34 -15.28 -2.94
CA ALA A 96 5.19 -14.39 -3.06
C ALA A 96 4.55 -14.45 -4.44
N GLU A 97 3.25 -14.21 -4.53
CA GLU A 97 2.49 -14.22 -5.78
C GLU A 97 1.65 -12.95 -5.92
N PHE A 98 1.51 -12.47 -7.15
CA PHE A 98 0.59 -11.36 -7.46
C PHE A 98 -0.82 -11.91 -7.66
N THR A 99 -1.79 -11.35 -6.94
CA THR A 99 -3.18 -11.82 -6.96
C THR A 99 -4.19 -10.67 -7.14
N GLY A 100 -5.36 -11.04 -7.67
CA GLY A 100 -6.46 -10.10 -7.87
C GLY A 100 -6.07 -8.91 -8.75
N ARG A 101 -6.28 -7.70 -8.24
CA ARG A 101 -6.04 -6.45 -8.98
C ARG A 101 -4.73 -5.76 -8.60
N ASN A 102 -4.29 -5.90 -7.36
CA ASN A 102 -3.24 -5.08 -6.77
C ASN A 102 -2.63 -5.66 -5.49
N ASP A 103 -2.88 -6.93 -5.19
CA ASP A 103 -2.47 -7.56 -3.92
C ASP A 103 -1.29 -8.51 -4.17
N LEU A 104 -0.43 -8.65 -3.16
CA LEU A 104 0.58 -9.71 -3.11
C LEU A 104 0.27 -10.63 -1.92
N GLU A 105 0.43 -11.91 -2.17
CA GLU A 105 0.12 -12.98 -1.22
C GLU A 105 1.29 -13.92 -1.00
N ILE A 106 1.37 -14.47 0.21
CA ILE A 106 2.21 -15.61 0.59
C ILE A 106 1.23 -16.66 1.11
N ASP A 107 1.28 -17.88 0.57
CA ASP A 107 0.39 -18.99 0.96
C ASP A 107 -1.11 -18.61 0.95
N GLY A 108 -1.54 -17.82 -0.05
CA GLY A 108 -2.92 -17.37 -0.22
C GLY A 108 -3.35 -16.27 0.77
N LYS A 109 -2.42 -15.73 1.55
CA LYS A 109 -2.69 -14.68 2.55
C LYS A 109 -2.04 -13.37 2.12
N LYS A 110 -2.84 -12.31 2.10
CA LYS A 110 -2.37 -10.98 1.69
C LYS A 110 -1.35 -10.42 2.67
N PHE A 111 -0.18 -10.05 2.16
CA PHE A 111 0.86 -9.34 2.92
C PHE A 111 1.19 -7.96 2.31
N CYS A 112 0.80 -7.67 1.07
CA CYS A 112 1.02 -6.35 0.48
C CYS A 112 -0.18 -5.90 -0.35
N GLY A 113 -0.54 -4.63 -0.20
CA GLY A 113 -1.51 -3.94 -1.06
C GLY A 113 -0.84 -2.81 -1.81
N ASN A 114 -1.09 -2.73 -3.12
CA ASN A 114 -0.47 -1.74 -3.99
C ASN A 114 -1.51 -0.70 -4.46
N ALA A 115 -1.06 0.52 -4.71
CA ALA A 115 -1.88 1.58 -5.31
C ALA A 115 -1.05 2.39 -6.32
N GLN A 116 -1.73 3.03 -7.27
CA GLN A 116 -1.09 3.83 -8.31
C GLN A 116 -1.76 5.20 -8.43
N ALA A 117 -0.98 6.19 -8.84
CA ALA A 117 -1.45 7.50 -9.28
C ALA A 117 -0.74 7.89 -10.59
N TYR A 118 -1.48 8.52 -11.49
CA TYR A 118 -0.97 9.03 -12.76
C TYR A 118 -1.12 10.54 -12.79
N ILE A 119 -0.01 11.25 -13.03
CA ILE A 119 0.01 12.71 -13.12
C ILE A 119 1.04 13.09 -14.18
N ASN A 120 0.64 13.89 -15.18
CA ASN A 120 1.52 14.47 -16.20
C ASN A 120 2.44 13.45 -16.90
N GLY A 121 1.90 12.33 -17.38
CA GLY A 121 2.68 11.29 -18.07
C GLY A 121 3.66 10.54 -17.17
N ARG A 122 3.48 10.61 -15.84
CA ARG A 122 4.25 9.85 -14.86
C ARG A 122 3.33 8.99 -14.02
N ILE A 123 3.83 7.82 -13.65
CA ILE A 123 3.20 6.92 -12.70
C ILE A 123 3.94 6.97 -11.37
N MET A 124 3.18 6.94 -10.29
CA MET A 124 3.66 6.59 -8.96
C MET A 124 2.98 5.30 -8.54
N HIS A 125 3.73 4.21 -8.51
CA HIS A 125 3.32 2.95 -7.93
C HIS A 125 3.88 2.86 -6.51
N HIS A 126 3.05 2.46 -5.55
CA HIS A 126 3.52 2.26 -4.18
C HIS A 126 2.77 1.11 -3.54
N GLY A 127 3.45 0.43 -2.62
CA GLY A 127 2.89 -0.67 -1.87
C GLY A 127 3.39 -0.66 -0.43
N CYS A 128 2.67 -1.43 0.38
CA CYS A 128 2.80 -1.50 1.83
C CYS A 128 2.99 -2.98 2.19
N LEU A 129 4.19 -3.36 2.62
CA LEU A 129 4.54 -4.72 3.04
C LEU A 129 4.29 -4.86 4.54
N LEU A 130 3.38 -5.75 4.90
CA LEU A 130 3.09 -6.13 6.27
C LEU A 130 4.22 -7.05 6.76
N PHE A 131 5.18 -6.50 7.51
CA PHE A 131 6.30 -7.28 8.02
C PHE A 131 5.94 -7.94 9.36
N ASP A 132 5.54 -7.13 10.34
CA ASP A 132 5.07 -7.59 11.66
C ASP A 132 4.03 -6.60 12.23
N VAL A 133 3.03 -6.28 11.39
CA VAL A 133 2.02 -5.25 11.68
C VAL A 133 1.01 -5.79 12.69
N ASP A 134 0.66 -4.97 13.68
CA ASP A 134 -0.41 -5.33 14.62
C ASP A 134 -1.80 -5.21 13.95
N LEU A 135 -2.26 -6.33 13.41
CA LEU A 135 -3.57 -6.43 12.75
C LEU A 135 -4.75 -6.29 13.73
N SER A 136 -4.54 -6.42 15.04
CA SER A 136 -5.60 -6.19 16.02
C SER A 136 -6.01 -4.70 16.05
N VAL A 137 -5.06 -3.80 15.82
CA VAL A 137 -5.31 -2.37 15.69
C VAL A 137 -6.12 -2.09 14.43
N LEU A 138 -5.77 -2.72 13.30
CA LEU A 138 -6.49 -2.57 12.03
C LEU A 138 -7.98 -2.91 12.19
N ALA A 139 -8.30 -4.02 12.87
CA ALA A 139 -9.68 -4.47 13.09
C ALA A 139 -10.51 -3.48 13.93
N ASN A 140 -9.88 -2.81 14.90
CA ASN A 140 -10.56 -1.83 15.75
C ASN A 140 -10.62 -0.44 15.15
N ALA A 141 -9.62 -0.08 14.34
CA ALA A 141 -9.43 1.26 13.79
C ALA A 141 -10.22 1.50 12.50
N LEU A 142 -10.55 0.44 11.74
CA LEU A 142 -11.35 0.53 10.53
C LEU A 142 -12.79 0.02 10.75
N LYS A 143 -13.77 0.74 10.22
CA LYS A 143 -15.19 0.36 10.19
C LYS A 143 -15.53 -0.50 8.97
N VAL A 144 -14.67 -1.47 8.63
CA VAL A 144 -14.94 -2.33 7.47
C VAL A 144 -15.88 -3.47 7.87
N SER A 145 -16.69 -3.98 6.93
CA SER A 145 -17.49 -5.18 7.15
C SER A 145 -16.57 -6.37 7.49
N LYS A 146 -17.02 -7.21 8.44
CA LYS A 146 -16.25 -8.40 8.91
C LYS A 146 -15.74 -9.28 7.76
N ASP A 147 -16.50 -9.38 6.66
CA ASP A 147 -16.16 -10.19 5.46
C ASP A 147 -14.84 -9.78 4.78
N LYS A 148 -14.40 -8.53 4.91
CA LYS A 148 -13.12 -8.07 4.32
C LYS A 148 -11.90 -8.46 5.17
N PHE A 149 -12.08 -8.77 6.45
CA PHE A 149 -10.99 -9.12 7.36
C PHE A 149 -10.65 -10.62 7.27
N GLU A 150 -11.64 -11.49 7.11
CA GLU A 150 -11.43 -12.94 7.02
C GLU A 150 -10.62 -13.37 5.78
N SER A 151 -10.59 -12.53 4.74
CA SER A 151 -9.75 -12.75 3.55
C SER A 151 -8.33 -12.16 3.66
N LYS A 152 -7.99 -11.47 4.76
CA LYS A 152 -6.77 -10.65 4.87
C LYS A 152 -6.12 -10.77 6.24
N GLY A 153 -5.36 -11.84 6.45
CA GLY A 153 -4.45 -11.95 7.60
C GLY A 153 -3.77 -13.31 7.68
N VAL A 154 -2.51 -13.30 8.15
CA VAL A 154 -1.88 -14.50 8.72
C VAL A 154 -2.44 -14.75 10.10
#